data_AF-A0A932LWH8-F1
#
_entry.id   AF-A0A932LWH8-F1
#
_cell.length_a   1.000
_cell.length_b   1.000
_cell.length_c   1.000
_cell.angle_alpha   90.00
_cell.angle_beta   90.00
_cell.angle_gamma   90.00
#
_symmetry.space_group_name_H-M   'P 1'
#
loop_
_entity.id
_entity.type
_entity.pdbx_description
1 polymer ?
#
loop_
_entity_poly.entity_id
_entity_poly.type
_entity_poly.pdbx_seq_one_letter_code
_entity_poly.pdbx_strand_id
1 'polypeptide(L)'
;HRETREALDIILERTADFARRGLPKEILTVDNHADGVYVYLSLLKSDPARAAEVLRLLQWNGGGLYSSGVGIGAIDWVGDVHADQFWTHYTLGNVKRRPFSAIWQDVADPLMAGLKDRRSRITGRCRECRFFDACGGALRVRAHLVHGDPWAPDPACYLTDAEIGLAGPAAPPGKAAGPAPEEGHAP
;
A
#
# COMPACT_ATOMS: atom_id res chain seq x y z
N HIS A 1 -2.58 -1.21 13.67
CA HIS A 1 -3.16 -0.39 12.57
C HIS A 1 -4.27 0.57 12.97
N ARG A 2 -4.97 0.39 14.11
CA ARG A 2 -6.02 1.32 14.55
C ARG A 2 -5.51 2.77 14.70
N GLU A 3 -4.39 2.95 15.38
CA GLU A 3 -3.76 4.27 15.59
C GLU A 3 -3.45 4.98 14.27
N THR A 4 -2.90 4.27 13.28
CA THR A 4 -2.63 4.82 11.94
C THR A 4 -3.91 5.35 11.29
N ARG A 5 -5.01 4.60 11.39
CA ARG A 5 -6.30 5.01 10.82
C ARG A 5 -6.85 6.26 11.51
N GLU A 6 -6.82 6.28 12.84
CA GLU A 6 -7.27 7.45 13.62
C GLU A 6 -6.43 8.69 13.30
N ALA A 7 -5.11 8.54 13.12
CA ALA A 7 -4.25 9.64 12.69
C ALA A 7 -4.63 10.17 11.30
N LEU A 8 -4.92 9.28 10.34
CA LEU A 8 -5.37 9.68 9.00
C LEU A 8 -6.73 10.38 9.02
N ASP A 9 -7.67 9.91 9.85
CA ASP A 9 -8.97 10.58 10.02
C ASP A 9 -8.79 12.01 10.52
N ILE A 10 -7.91 12.22 11.51
CA ILE A 10 -7.57 13.56 12.03
C ILE A 10 -6.94 14.42 10.93
N ILE A 11 -5.99 13.88 10.16
CA ILE A 11 -5.33 14.60 9.07
C ILE A 11 -6.37 15.05 8.03
N LEU A 12 -7.28 14.17 7.61
CA LEU A 12 -8.34 14.50 6.65
C LEU A 12 -9.29 15.57 7.19
N GLU A 13 -9.72 15.45 8.45
CA GLU A 13 -10.60 16.43 9.09
C GLU A 13 -9.94 17.82 9.17
N ARG A 14 -8.68 17.87 9.60
CA ARG A 14 -7.90 19.12 9.70
C ARG A 14 -7.62 19.73 8.34
N THR A 15 -7.34 18.89 7.33
CA THR A 15 -7.16 19.36 5.94
C THR A 15 -8.44 20.03 5.44
N ALA A 16 -9.60 19.42 5.66
CA ALA A 16 -10.89 20.00 5.31
C ALA A 16 -11.17 21.30 6.10
N ASP A 17 -10.79 21.37 7.38
CA ASP A 17 -10.91 22.58 8.18
C ASP A 17 -10.09 23.75 7.64
N PHE A 18 -8.82 23.50 7.29
CA PHE A 18 -7.97 24.52 6.67
C PHE A 18 -8.59 25.04 5.37
N ALA A 19 -9.10 24.15 4.52
CA ALA A 19 -9.77 24.54 3.28
C ALA A 19 -11.02 25.40 3.54
N ARG A 20 -11.89 25.00 4.49
CA ARG A 20 -13.10 25.78 4.86
C ARG A 20 -12.77 27.19 5.37
N ARG A 21 -11.64 27.33 6.07
CA ARG A 21 -11.17 28.61 6.62
C ARG A 21 -10.36 29.43 5.61
N GLY A 22 -10.22 28.97 4.38
CA GLY A 22 -9.44 29.65 3.33
C GLY A 22 -7.94 29.70 3.63
N LEU A 23 -7.42 28.76 4.44
CA LEU A 23 -6.00 28.67 4.77
C LEU A 23 -5.31 27.78 3.73
N PRO A 24 -4.46 28.32 2.85
CA PRO A 24 -3.77 27.52 1.86
C PRO A 24 -2.71 26.64 2.55
N LYS A 25 -2.99 25.34 2.62
CA LYS A 25 -2.11 24.33 3.20
C LYS A 25 -1.99 23.17 2.22
N GLU A 26 -0.75 22.71 2.03
CA GLU A 26 -0.45 21.49 1.32
C GLU A 26 -0.04 20.44 2.34
N ILE A 27 -0.73 19.30 2.34
CA ILE A 27 -0.53 18.22 3.28
C ILE A 27 -0.29 16.96 2.47
N LEU A 28 0.85 16.31 2.73
CA LEU A 28 1.25 15.09 2.05
C LEU A 28 1.31 13.94 3.06
N THR A 29 0.62 12.85 2.74
CA THR A 29 0.81 11.56 3.38
C THR A 29 1.89 10.81 2.60
N VAL A 30 3.11 10.81 3.14
CA VAL A 30 4.30 10.28 2.44
C VAL A 30 4.57 8.84 2.90
N ASP A 31 5.19 8.04 2.03
CA ASP A 31 5.73 6.70 2.34
C ASP A 31 4.71 5.57 2.58
N ASN A 32 3.41 5.84 2.36
CA ASN A 32 2.36 4.81 2.37
C ASN A 32 1.28 5.04 1.32
N HIS A 33 1.35 4.28 0.22
CA HIS A 33 0.40 4.40 -0.89
C HIS A 33 -1.03 3.97 -0.53
N ALA A 34 -1.21 3.22 0.57
CA ALA A 34 -2.54 2.90 1.09
C ALA A 34 -3.33 4.15 1.54
N ASP A 35 -2.63 5.24 1.90
CA ASP A 35 -3.25 6.49 2.33
C ASP A 35 -4.08 7.14 1.22
N GLY A 36 -3.61 7.09 -0.04
CA GLY A 36 -4.38 7.58 -1.18
C GLY A 36 -5.70 6.83 -1.36
N VAL A 37 -5.67 5.50 -1.21
CA VAL A 37 -6.89 4.67 -1.25
C VAL A 37 -7.80 5.00 -0.07
N TYR A 38 -7.25 5.27 1.12
CA TYR A 38 -8.05 5.64 2.28
C TYR A 38 -8.71 7.01 2.10
N VAL A 39 -8.01 7.99 1.52
CA VAL A 39 -8.59 9.29 1.12
C VAL A 39 -9.77 9.08 0.18
N TYR A 40 -9.63 8.22 -0.84
CA TYR A 40 -10.72 7.83 -1.73
C TYR A 40 -11.92 7.25 -0.98
N LEU A 41 -11.70 6.28 -0.08
CA LEU A 41 -12.76 5.65 0.71
C LEU A 41 -13.46 6.64 1.65
N SER A 42 -12.73 7.63 2.16
CA SER A 42 -13.28 8.69 3.01
C SER A 42 -14.16 9.63 2.19
N LEU A 43 -13.65 10.11 1.04
CA LEU A 43 -14.39 10.98 0.13
C LEU A 43 -15.63 10.30 -0.45
N LEU A 44 -15.61 8.98 -0.67
CA LEU A 44 -16.77 8.26 -1.20
C LEU A 44 -18.01 8.40 -0.30
N LYS A 45 -17.84 8.69 0.99
CA LYS A 45 -18.93 8.90 1.96
C LYS A 45 -19.55 10.29 1.89
N SER A 46 -18.80 11.30 1.42
CA SER A 46 -19.20 12.71 1.49
C SER A 46 -19.31 13.39 0.12
N ASP A 47 -18.42 13.07 -0.82
CA ASP A 47 -18.37 13.62 -2.18
C ASP A 47 -17.96 12.52 -3.19
N PRO A 48 -18.93 11.73 -3.69
CA PRO A 48 -18.66 10.65 -4.63
C PRO A 48 -18.07 11.11 -5.97
N ALA A 49 -18.40 12.33 -6.42
CA ALA A 49 -17.89 12.87 -7.67
C ALA A 49 -16.38 13.15 -7.56
N ARG A 50 -15.96 13.81 -6.45
CA ARG A 50 -14.54 14.03 -6.17
C ARG A 50 -13.80 12.72 -5.90
N ALA A 51 -14.44 11.76 -5.23
CA ALA A 51 -13.85 10.44 -4.99
C ALA A 51 -13.50 9.73 -6.32
N ALA A 52 -14.39 9.77 -7.31
CA ALA A 52 -14.14 9.18 -8.63
C ALA A 52 -12.93 9.81 -9.33
N GLU A 53 -12.78 11.14 -9.24
CA GLU A 53 -11.62 11.84 -9.78
C GLU A 53 -10.32 11.45 -9.07
N VAL A 54 -10.33 11.38 -7.73
CA VAL A 54 -9.18 10.96 -6.92
C VAL A 54 -8.74 9.55 -7.29
N LEU A 55 -9.68 8.60 -7.41
CA LEU A 55 -9.35 7.24 -7.82
C LEU A 55 -8.70 7.19 -9.21
N ARG A 56 -9.22 7.97 -10.16
CA ARG A 56 -8.63 8.08 -11.51
C ARG A 56 -7.19 8.59 -11.45
N LEU A 57 -6.91 9.60 -10.63
CA LEU A 57 -5.57 10.15 -10.47
C LEU A 57 -4.61 9.15 -9.80
N LEU A 58 -5.07 8.41 -8.80
CA LEU A 58 -4.28 7.36 -8.14
C LEU A 58 -3.94 6.22 -9.11
N GLN A 59 -4.92 5.76 -9.90
CA GLN A 59 -4.70 4.72 -10.91
C GLN A 59 -3.74 5.18 -12.02
N TRP A 60 -3.85 6.45 -12.44
CA TRP A 60 -2.91 7.03 -13.39
C TRP A 60 -1.48 7.08 -12.82
N ASN A 61 -1.34 7.42 -11.52
CA ASN A 61 -0.05 7.42 -10.85
C ASN A 61 0.52 6.00 -10.63
N GLY A 62 -0.33 4.98 -10.42
CA GLY A 62 0.06 3.58 -10.22
C GLY A 62 0.73 3.28 -8.87
N GLY A 63 0.97 4.30 -8.04
CA GLY A 63 1.60 4.19 -6.73
C GLY A 63 2.92 3.43 -6.77
N GLY A 64 3.03 2.41 -5.92
CA GLY A 64 4.24 1.61 -5.82
C GLY A 64 4.62 0.89 -7.11
N LEU A 65 3.69 0.64 -8.03
CA LEU A 65 3.92 -0.14 -9.25
C LEU A 65 4.99 0.48 -10.14
N TYR A 66 5.05 1.82 -10.19
CA TYR A 66 6.01 2.58 -10.99
C TYR A 66 7.11 3.24 -10.14
N SER A 67 7.27 2.81 -8.89
CA SER A 67 8.26 3.37 -7.95
C SER A 67 9.60 2.61 -8.04
N SER A 68 9.97 1.84 -7.02
CA SER A 68 11.26 1.15 -6.92
C SER A 68 11.55 0.23 -8.11
N GLY A 69 12.72 0.39 -8.72
CA GLY A 69 13.18 -0.45 -9.84
C GLY A 69 12.52 -0.15 -11.19
N VAL A 70 11.64 0.86 -11.24
CA VAL A 70 10.90 1.24 -12.45
C VAL A 70 11.07 2.73 -12.74
N GLY A 71 10.42 3.59 -11.96
CA GLY A 71 10.48 5.05 -12.13
C GLY A 71 11.44 5.73 -11.15
N ILE A 72 11.82 5.05 -10.06
CA ILE A 72 12.77 5.54 -9.06
C ILE A 72 13.92 4.54 -8.98
N GLY A 73 15.14 5.06 -8.91
CA GLY A 73 16.37 4.36 -8.57
C GLY A 73 17.29 5.29 -7.79
N ALA A 74 18.21 4.73 -7.00
CA ALA A 74 19.18 5.51 -6.23
C ALA A 74 20.61 5.09 -6.56
N ILE A 75 21.52 6.05 -6.60
CA ILE A 75 22.97 5.81 -6.72
C ILE A 75 23.60 6.39 -5.46
N ASP A 76 24.30 5.56 -4.69
CA ASP A 76 24.91 6.01 -3.44
C ASP A 76 26.25 6.74 -3.66
N TRP A 77 26.89 7.16 -2.56
CA TRP A 77 28.14 7.91 -2.60
C TRP A 77 29.35 7.10 -3.09
N VAL A 78 29.31 5.77 -3.07
CA VAL A 78 30.36 4.91 -3.64
C VAL A 78 30.08 4.53 -5.10
N GLY A 79 28.88 4.82 -5.59
CA GLY A 79 28.42 4.58 -6.96
C GLY A 79 27.61 3.30 -7.11
N ASP A 80 27.21 2.65 -6.02
CA ASP A 80 26.33 1.48 -6.05
C ASP A 80 24.90 1.90 -6.39
N VAL A 81 24.24 1.09 -7.22
CA VAL A 81 22.89 1.32 -7.73
C VAL A 81 21.89 0.49 -6.92
N HIS A 82 20.84 1.14 -6.43
CA HIS A 82 19.76 0.55 -5.64
C HIS A 82 18.40 0.79 -6.29
N ALA A 83 17.44 -0.07 -5.96
CA ALA A 83 16.07 0.01 -6.50
C ALA A 83 15.34 1.29 -6.07
N ASP A 84 15.65 1.84 -4.90
CA ASP A 84 15.18 3.13 -4.40
C ASP A 84 16.11 3.62 -3.27
N GLN A 85 15.81 4.78 -2.69
CA GLN A 85 16.62 5.41 -1.63
C GLN A 85 16.58 4.67 -0.27
N PHE A 86 15.64 3.74 -0.09
CA PHE A 86 15.45 3.00 1.15
C PHE A 86 16.05 1.59 1.09
N TRP A 87 16.31 1.07 -0.12
CA TRP A 87 16.80 -0.29 -0.37
C TRP A 87 18.33 -0.40 -0.46
N THR A 88 19.04 0.36 0.37
CA THR A 88 20.51 0.48 0.32
C THR A 88 21.27 -0.79 0.69
N HIS A 89 20.60 -1.77 1.32
CA HIS A 89 21.20 -3.07 1.66
C HIS A 89 21.27 -4.05 0.47
N TYR A 90 20.68 -3.72 -0.69
CA TYR A 90 20.72 -4.55 -1.89
C TYR A 90 21.29 -3.75 -3.06
N THR A 91 22.42 -4.19 -3.59
CA THR A 91 23.14 -3.52 -4.69
C THR A 91 22.90 -4.24 -6.02
N LEU A 92 22.36 -3.52 -6.99
CA LEU A 92 22.09 -4.01 -8.36
C LEU A 92 23.34 -3.95 -9.25
N GLY A 93 24.29 -3.07 -8.92
CA GLY A 93 25.51 -2.86 -9.68
C GLY A 93 26.23 -1.59 -9.23
N ASN A 94 27.30 -1.20 -9.91
CA ASN A 94 28.01 0.05 -9.62
C ASN A 94 28.36 0.79 -10.91
N VAL A 95 28.06 2.08 -10.95
CA VAL A 95 28.21 2.92 -12.15
C VAL A 95 29.67 3.16 -12.55
N LYS A 96 30.63 2.96 -11.64
CA LYS A 96 32.07 3.01 -11.93
C LYS A 96 32.55 1.75 -12.67
N ARG A 97 31.77 0.67 -12.66
CA ARG A 97 32.10 -0.63 -13.29
C ARG A 97 31.29 -0.91 -14.55
N ARG A 98 30.01 -0.57 -14.56
CA ARG A 98 29.07 -0.80 -15.68
C ARG A 98 28.25 0.48 -15.92
N PRO A 99 27.88 0.81 -17.17
CA PRO A 99 27.00 1.94 -17.42
C PRO A 99 25.64 1.74 -16.74
N PHE A 100 25.06 2.81 -16.19
CA PHE A 100 23.78 2.75 -15.47
C PHE A 100 22.67 2.13 -16.33
N SER A 101 22.61 2.46 -17.63
CA SER A 101 21.61 1.88 -18.55
C SER A 101 21.68 0.36 -18.63
N ALA A 102 22.88 -0.23 -18.57
CA ALA A 102 23.04 -1.67 -18.57
C ALA A 102 22.64 -2.29 -17.24
N ILE A 103 22.94 -1.64 -16.10
CA ILE A 103 22.52 -2.10 -14.76
C ILE A 103 20.99 -2.03 -14.62
N TRP A 104 20.40 -0.89 -15.02
CA TRP A 104 18.98 -0.61 -14.82
C TRP A 104 18.05 -1.47 -15.69
N GLN A 105 18.55 -1.98 -16.82
CA GLN A 105 17.80 -2.89 -17.70
C GLN A 105 18.14 -4.37 -17.45
N ASP A 106 19.06 -4.67 -16.53
CA ASP A 106 19.50 -6.03 -16.25
C ASP A 106 18.44 -6.80 -15.45
N VAL A 107 17.67 -7.64 -16.13
CA VAL A 107 16.68 -8.53 -15.51
C VAL A 107 17.25 -9.92 -15.19
N ALA A 108 18.57 -10.11 -15.29
CA ALA A 108 19.21 -11.30 -14.73
C ALA A 108 19.19 -11.28 -13.20
N ASP A 109 19.15 -10.08 -12.59
CA ASP A 109 18.91 -9.90 -11.17
C ASP A 109 17.43 -10.22 -10.83
N PRO A 110 17.15 -11.20 -9.96
CA PRO A 110 15.78 -11.62 -9.64
C PRO A 110 14.92 -10.51 -9.03
N LEU A 111 15.52 -9.60 -8.26
CA LEU A 111 14.81 -8.47 -7.67
C LEU A 111 14.42 -7.49 -8.77
N MET A 112 15.35 -7.12 -9.66
CA MET A 112 15.05 -6.21 -10.77
C MET A 112 13.99 -6.78 -11.71
N ALA A 113 14.10 -8.07 -12.05
CA ALA A 113 13.09 -8.77 -12.85
C ALA A 113 11.71 -8.72 -12.19
N GLY A 114 11.64 -8.97 -10.89
CA GLY A 114 10.37 -8.93 -10.16
C GLY A 114 9.82 -7.52 -9.95
N LEU A 115 10.67 -6.48 -9.82
CA LEU A 115 10.21 -5.10 -9.69
C LEU A 115 9.58 -4.59 -10.99
N LYS A 116 10.15 -4.96 -12.14
CA LYS A 116 9.60 -4.62 -13.46
C LYS A 116 8.36 -5.42 -13.84
N ASP A 117 8.18 -6.61 -13.26
CA ASP A 117 6.99 -7.47 -13.44
C ASP A 117 6.22 -7.67 -12.12
N ARG A 118 6.07 -6.59 -11.35
CA ARG A 118 5.57 -6.66 -9.98
C ARG A 118 4.18 -7.30 -9.88
N ARG A 119 3.28 -7.02 -10.82
CA ARG A 119 1.89 -7.52 -10.79
C ARG A 119 1.83 -9.06 -10.77
N SER A 120 2.75 -9.73 -11.46
CA SER A 120 2.78 -11.20 -11.52
C SER A 120 3.39 -11.84 -10.26
N ARG A 121 4.24 -11.10 -9.53
CA ARG A 121 5.02 -11.61 -8.39
C ARG A 121 4.31 -11.45 -7.05
N ILE A 122 3.51 -10.40 -6.88
CA ILE A 122 2.87 -10.08 -5.59
C ILE A 122 2.00 -11.23 -5.09
N THR A 123 2.11 -11.49 -3.79
CA THR A 123 1.39 -12.57 -3.10
C THR A 123 0.41 -12.04 -2.05
N GLY A 124 -0.31 -12.97 -1.41
CA GLY A 124 -1.25 -12.70 -0.32
C GLY A 124 -2.39 -11.75 -0.71
N ARG A 125 -2.89 -10.99 0.27
CA ARG A 125 -4.05 -10.10 0.11
C ARG A 125 -3.90 -9.05 -0.99
N CYS A 126 -2.67 -8.64 -1.29
CA CYS A 126 -2.41 -7.65 -2.34
C CYS A 126 -2.68 -8.19 -3.74
N ARG A 127 -2.54 -9.50 -3.97
CA ARG A 127 -2.77 -10.14 -5.27
C ARG A 127 -4.22 -10.02 -5.73
N GLU A 128 -5.16 -10.09 -4.78
CA GLU A 128 -6.61 -10.06 -5.02
C GLU A 128 -7.23 -8.70 -4.67
N CYS A 129 -6.41 -7.72 -4.26
CA CYS A 129 -6.88 -6.39 -3.86
C CYS A 129 -7.44 -5.61 -5.05
N ARG A 130 -8.70 -5.16 -4.94
CA ARG A 130 -9.34 -4.33 -5.98
C ARG A 130 -8.69 -2.97 -6.23
N PHE A 131 -7.85 -2.50 -5.28
CA PHE A 131 -7.12 -1.23 -5.38
C PHE A 131 -5.66 -1.40 -5.78
N PHE A 132 -5.26 -2.58 -6.27
CA PHE A 132 -3.88 -2.83 -6.66
C PHE A 132 -3.37 -1.79 -7.66
N ASP A 133 -4.16 -1.43 -8.67
CA ASP A 133 -3.72 -0.48 -9.71
C ASP A 133 -3.61 0.98 -9.20
N ALA A 134 -4.19 1.29 -8.03
CA ALA A 134 -4.05 2.60 -7.38
C ALA A 134 -2.88 2.65 -6.38
N CYS A 135 -2.50 1.51 -5.78
CA CYS A 135 -1.50 1.45 -4.71
C CYS A 135 -0.18 0.77 -5.15
N GLY A 136 -0.25 -0.15 -6.09
CA GLY A 136 0.87 -0.96 -6.58
C GLY A 136 1.48 -1.90 -5.53
N GLY A 137 0.74 -2.15 -4.44
CA GLY A 137 1.18 -2.87 -3.24
C GLY A 137 2.13 -2.09 -2.32
N ALA A 138 2.34 -0.79 -2.54
CA ALA A 138 3.23 0.04 -1.72
C ALA A 138 4.70 -0.46 -1.67
N LEU A 139 5.39 -0.31 -0.54
CA LEU A 139 6.85 -0.36 -0.45
C LEU A 139 7.38 -1.79 -0.35
N ARG A 140 8.16 -2.20 -1.35
CA ARG A 140 8.71 -3.56 -1.39
C ARG A 140 9.89 -3.77 -0.46
N VAL A 141 10.71 -2.75 -0.25
CA VAL A 141 11.79 -2.80 0.74
C VAL A 141 11.25 -3.09 2.15
N ARG A 142 10.07 -2.56 2.48
CA ARG A 142 9.43 -2.77 3.78
C ARG A 142 8.93 -4.19 3.94
N ALA A 143 8.29 -4.75 2.91
CA ALA A 143 7.91 -6.16 2.88
C ALA A 143 9.15 -7.07 3.00
N HIS A 144 10.23 -6.74 2.26
CA HIS A 144 11.49 -7.49 2.30
C HIS A 144 12.14 -7.51 3.68
N LEU A 145 12.26 -6.34 4.34
CA LEU A 145 12.89 -6.25 5.65
C LEU A 145 12.09 -6.96 6.76
N VAL A 146 10.76 -6.95 6.67
CA VAL A 146 9.90 -7.54 7.72
C VAL A 146 9.68 -9.04 7.50
N HIS A 147 9.50 -9.48 6.26
CA HIS A 147 9.11 -10.85 5.93
C HIS A 147 10.23 -11.68 5.29
N GLY A 148 11.34 -11.07 4.90
CA GLY A 148 12.35 -11.71 4.06
C GLY A 148 11.88 -11.96 2.63
N ASP A 149 10.71 -11.44 2.25
CA ASP A 149 10.10 -11.61 0.92
C ASP A 149 9.63 -10.26 0.37
N PRO A 150 10.27 -9.73 -0.69
CA PRO A 150 9.85 -8.48 -1.32
C PRO A 150 8.49 -8.60 -2.02
N TRP A 151 7.91 -9.78 -2.19
CA TRP A 151 6.63 -9.95 -2.87
C TRP A 151 5.44 -10.13 -1.91
N ALA A 152 5.73 -10.24 -0.61
CA ALA A 152 4.73 -10.29 0.43
C ALA A 152 3.91 -8.99 0.50
N PRO A 153 2.69 -9.04 1.09
CA PRO A 153 1.92 -7.85 1.40
C PRO A 153 2.73 -6.84 2.23
N ASP A 154 2.58 -5.56 1.92
CA ASP A 154 3.23 -4.51 2.69
C ASP A 154 2.63 -4.44 4.11
N PRO A 155 3.43 -4.64 5.17
CA PRO A 155 2.95 -4.66 6.55
C PRO A 155 2.39 -3.32 7.03
N ALA A 156 2.62 -2.20 6.33
CA ALA A 156 2.03 -0.91 6.67
C ALA A 156 0.58 -0.74 6.16
N CYS A 157 0.07 -1.67 5.34
CA CYS A 157 -1.29 -1.59 4.82
C CYS A 157 -2.34 -1.81 5.92
N TYR A 158 -3.03 -0.73 6.32
CA TYR A 158 -4.08 -0.75 7.35
C TYR A 158 -5.51 -0.86 6.80
N LEU A 159 -5.66 -1.05 5.48
CA LEU A 159 -6.96 -1.32 4.89
C LEU A 159 -7.43 -2.71 5.32
N THR A 160 -8.73 -2.87 5.56
CA THR A 160 -9.34 -4.15 5.95
C THR A 160 -9.64 -5.01 4.73
N ASP A 161 -9.78 -6.32 4.92
CA ASP A 161 -10.11 -7.26 3.84
C ASP A 161 -11.44 -6.94 3.17
N ALA A 162 -12.42 -6.46 3.94
CA ALA A 162 -13.69 -5.98 3.40
C ALA A 162 -13.50 -4.76 2.49
N GLU A 163 -12.67 -3.79 2.88
CA GLU A 163 -12.39 -2.60 2.06
C GLU A 163 -11.68 -2.95 0.77
N ILE A 164 -10.76 -3.93 0.78
CA ILE A 164 -10.01 -4.36 -0.42
C ILE A 164 -10.73 -5.40 -1.28
N GLY A 165 -11.94 -5.83 -0.87
CA GLY A 165 -12.81 -6.72 -1.66
C GLY A 165 -12.61 -8.22 -1.43
N LEU A 166 -11.96 -8.62 -0.34
CA LEU A 166 -11.71 -10.03 0.01
C LEU A 166 -12.76 -10.65 0.94
N ALA A 167 -13.60 -9.83 1.59
CA ALA A 167 -14.76 -10.36 2.28
C ALA A 167 -15.86 -10.69 1.26
N GLY A 168 -16.28 -11.96 1.19
CA GLY A 168 -17.53 -12.34 0.53
C GLY A 168 -18.75 -11.61 1.16
N PRO A 169 -19.95 -11.70 0.56
CA PRO A 169 -21.13 -11.01 1.09
C PRO A 169 -21.32 -11.39 2.57
N ALA A 170 -21.45 -10.38 3.43
CA ALA A 170 -21.54 -10.55 4.87
C ALA A 170 -22.57 -11.62 5.23
N ALA A 171 -22.14 -12.65 5.97
CA ALA A 171 -23.08 -13.63 6.51
C ALA A 171 -24.10 -12.89 7.41
N PRO A 172 -25.41 -13.19 7.31
CA PRO A 172 -26.41 -12.55 8.14
C PRO A 172 -26.10 -12.82 9.62
N PRO A 173 -26.39 -11.86 10.52
CA PRO A 173 -26.10 -12.03 11.95
C PRO A 173 -26.81 -13.30 12.45
N GLY A 174 -26.01 -14.25 12.91
CA GLY A 174 -26.51 -15.50 13.48
C GLY A 174 -27.47 -15.21 14.64
N LYS A 175 -28.65 -15.83 14.60
CA LYS A 175 -29.63 -15.77 15.69
C LYS A 175 -28.93 -16.09 17.01
N ALA A 176 -29.14 -15.23 18.01
CA ALA A 176 -28.67 -15.47 19.38
C ALA A 176 -29.09 -16.88 19.82
N ALA A 177 -28.12 -17.68 20.26
CA ALA A 177 -28.40 -18.97 20.88
C ALA A 177 -29.24 -18.71 22.14
N GLY A 178 -30.41 -19.33 22.20
CA GLY A 178 -31.26 -19.31 23.39
C GLY A 178 -30.54 -19.91 24.61
N PRO A 179 -30.98 -19.57 25.83
CA PRO A 179 -30.30 -20.00 27.04
C PRO A 179 -30.31 -21.52 27.18
N ALA A 180 -29.18 -22.06 27.67
CA ALA A 180 -28.98 -23.48 27.94
C ALA A 180 -29.96 -23.99 29.03
N PRO A 181 -30.38 -25.27 28.99
CA PRO A 181 -31.28 -25.82 29.99
C PRO A 181 -30.56 -26.05 31.32
N GLU A 182 -31.24 -25.75 32.43
CA GLU A 182 -30.79 -26.01 33.79
C GLU A 182 -30.70 -27.53 34.04
N GLU A 183 -29.54 -28.00 34.49
CA GLU A 183 -29.33 -29.37 34.94
C GLU A 183 -30.01 -29.58 36.30
N GLY A 184 -31.06 -30.40 36.29
CA GLY A 184 -31.81 -30.80 37.49
C GLY A 184 -30.97 -31.66 38.43
N HIS A 185 -30.86 -31.18 39.67
CA HIS A 185 -30.38 -31.94 40.81
C HIS A 185 -31.48 -32.91 41.28
N ALA A 186 -31.17 -34.19 41.40
CA ALA A 186 -32.02 -35.19 42.06
C ALA A 186 -31.16 -36.00 43.05
N PRO A 187 -31.77 -36.48 44.16
CA PRO A 187 -31.13 -36.68 45.47
C PRO A 187 -30.26 -37.94 45.59
#